data_AF-A0A4Y8CAZ5-F1
#
_entry.id   AF-A0A4Y8CAZ5-F1
#
_cell.length_a   1.000
_cell.length_b   1.000
_cell.length_c   1.000
_cell.angle_alpha   90.00
_cell.angle_beta   90.00
_cell.angle_gamma   90.00
#
_symmetry.space_group_name_H-M   'P 1'
#
loop_
_entity.id
_entity.type
_entity.pdbx_description
1 polymer ?
#
loop_
_entity_poly.entity_id
_entity_poly.type
_entity_poly.pdbx_seq_one_letter_code
_entity_poly.pdbx_strand_id
1 'polypeptide(L)'
;GESLGEFGGSMVMKIQDKKVSGSLKELDYKAELALWDLLYKANQNSLLECANSVGIGGIAMTLAKMFAISSVGANLTSDFDDEKMIFDESASRAIVGLSKENEEAFLNLAKEFGVKAYKLGVSTSQKHFKLDSIELSKAELDKLYFESFKEQIQ
;
A
#
# COMPACT_ATOMS: atom_id res chain seq x y z
N GLY A 1 5.70 0.63 -7.88
CA GLY A 1 6.66 1.71 -7.63
C GLY A 1 7.70 1.26 -6.63
N GLU A 2 8.57 2.16 -6.19
CA GLU A 2 9.74 1.86 -5.36
C GLU A 2 9.70 2.54 -4.00
N SER A 3 10.16 1.87 -2.94
CA SER A 3 10.34 2.47 -1.61
C SER A 3 11.77 2.99 -1.48
N LEU A 4 11.92 4.29 -1.19
CA LEU A 4 13.20 5.01 -1.23
C LEU A 4 13.68 5.51 0.15
N GLY A 5 13.07 5.06 1.23
CA GLY A 5 13.42 5.41 2.62
C GLY A 5 12.97 6.80 3.03
N GLU A 6 11.82 7.26 2.53
CA GLU A 6 11.26 8.59 2.77
C GLU A 6 10.38 8.61 4.01
N PHE A 7 11.02 8.96 5.13
CA PHE A 7 10.38 9.14 6.44
C PHE A 7 10.29 10.60 6.87
N GLY A 8 10.86 11.53 6.10
CA GLY A 8 10.79 12.97 6.36
C GLY A 8 9.34 13.45 6.35
N GLY A 9 8.88 14.06 7.43
CA GLY A 9 7.49 14.50 7.57
C GLY A 9 6.45 13.38 7.70
N SER A 10 6.88 12.12 7.83
CA SER A 10 5.99 10.96 7.83
C SER A 10 5.11 10.84 9.09
N MET A 11 4.04 10.03 8.97
CA MET A 11 3.21 9.65 10.12
C MET A 11 4.00 8.91 11.19
N VAL A 12 4.93 8.02 10.80
CA VAL A 12 5.75 7.29 11.77
C VAL A 12 6.59 8.24 12.61
N MET A 13 7.23 9.23 11.98
CA MET A 13 8.01 10.24 12.71
C MET A 13 7.12 11.03 13.68
N LYS A 14 5.94 11.46 13.22
CA LYS A 14 4.98 12.19 14.05
C LYS A 14 4.58 11.39 15.29
N ILE A 15 4.35 10.08 15.15
CA ILE A 15 3.87 9.22 16.24
C ILE A 15 5.01 8.81 17.18
N GLN A 16 6.14 8.32 16.64
CA GLN A 16 7.24 7.80 17.45
C GLN A 16 8.09 8.91 18.06
N ASP A 17 8.49 9.90 17.25
CA ASP A 17 9.39 10.97 17.68
C ASP A 17 8.64 12.19 18.24
N LYS A 18 7.30 12.16 18.19
CA LYS A 18 6.41 13.28 18.59
C LYS A 18 6.78 14.60 17.90
N LYS A 19 7.30 14.50 16.67
CA LYS A 19 7.82 15.63 15.89
C LYS A 19 7.62 15.39 14.41
N VAL A 20 7.42 16.47 13.64
CA VAL A 20 7.43 16.46 12.18
C VAL A 20 8.66 17.23 11.72
N SER A 21 9.61 16.54 11.09
CA SER A 21 10.84 17.15 10.56
C SER A 21 11.48 16.29 9.46
N GLY A 22 12.66 16.68 8.98
CA GLY A 22 13.33 16.04 7.85
C GLY A 22 13.13 16.82 6.55
N SER A 23 13.69 16.29 5.46
CA SER A 23 13.59 16.88 4.12
C SER A 23 12.71 16.00 3.26
N LEU A 24 11.76 16.62 2.57
CA LEU A 24 11.00 15.97 1.51
C LEU A 24 11.89 15.90 0.27
N LYS A 25 11.86 14.76 -0.43
CA LYS A 25 12.45 14.70 -1.76
C LYS A 25 11.54 15.38 -2.77
N GLU A 26 12.14 15.85 -3.87
CA GLU A 26 11.36 16.34 -5.00
C GLU A 26 10.59 15.19 -5.64
N LEU A 27 9.36 15.49 -6.06
CA LEU A 27 8.52 14.53 -6.76
C LEU A 27 9.04 14.33 -8.18
N ASP A 28 9.30 13.08 -8.57
CA ASP A 28 9.53 12.73 -9.96
C ASP A 28 8.19 12.69 -10.72
N TYR A 29 7.84 13.80 -11.35
CA TYR A 29 6.62 13.93 -12.13
C TYR A 29 6.52 12.93 -13.29
N LYS A 30 7.65 12.46 -13.84
CA LYS A 30 7.64 11.45 -14.91
C LYS A 30 7.30 10.08 -14.35
N ALA A 31 7.87 9.71 -13.21
CA ALA A 31 7.53 8.49 -12.50
C ALA A 31 6.06 8.48 -12.06
N GLU A 32 5.57 9.62 -11.56
CA GLU A 32 4.17 9.79 -11.19
C GLU A 32 3.27 9.61 -12.43
N LEU A 33 3.50 10.36 -13.50
CA LEU A 33 2.71 10.22 -14.73
C LEU A 33 2.70 8.79 -15.29
N ALA A 34 3.86 8.12 -15.30
CA ALA A 34 3.96 6.73 -15.74
C ALA A 34 3.11 5.77 -14.88
N LEU A 35 3.04 5.99 -13.57
CA LEU A 35 2.14 5.23 -12.69
C LEU A 35 0.67 5.48 -13.04
N TRP A 36 0.27 6.73 -13.26
CA TRP A 36 -1.11 7.07 -13.64
C TRP A 36 -1.49 6.46 -14.98
N ASP A 37 -0.63 6.55 -15.99
CA ASP A 37 -0.87 5.97 -17.31
C ASP A 37 -0.97 4.44 -17.26
N LEU A 38 -0.11 3.77 -16.47
CA LEU A 38 -0.20 2.35 -16.20
C LEU A 38 -1.56 1.97 -15.59
N LEU A 39 -1.97 2.64 -14.51
CA LEU A 39 -3.23 2.34 -13.82
C LEU A 39 -4.43 2.60 -14.72
N TYR A 40 -4.41 3.71 -15.47
CA TYR A 40 -5.45 4.03 -16.45
C TYR A 40 -5.56 2.95 -17.52
N LYS A 41 -4.44 2.53 -18.11
CA LYS A 41 -4.44 1.52 -19.17
C LYS A 41 -4.81 0.13 -18.64
N ALA A 42 -4.35 -0.23 -17.45
CA ALA A 42 -4.75 -1.48 -16.79
C ALA A 42 -6.25 -1.54 -16.51
N ASN A 43 -6.85 -0.43 -16.08
CA ASN A 43 -8.29 -0.31 -15.89
C ASN A 43 -9.06 -0.39 -17.22
N GLN A 44 -8.59 0.29 -18.28
CA GLN A 44 -9.18 0.18 -19.63
C GLN A 44 -9.18 -1.26 -20.14
N ASN A 45 -8.15 -2.03 -19.82
CA ASN A 45 -8.04 -3.44 -20.17
C ASN A 45 -8.75 -4.38 -19.18
N SER A 46 -9.47 -3.84 -18.17
CA SER A 46 -10.17 -4.61 -17.12
C SER A 46 -9.27 -5.59 -16.36
N LEU A 47 -8.02 -5.20 -16.10
CA LEU A 47 -7.06 -6.04 -15.39
C LEU A 47 -7.20 -5.96 -13.85
N LEU A 48 -7.71 -4.84 -13.33
CA LEU A 48 -7.70 -4.51 -11.92
C LEU A 48 -9.00 -4.93 -11.21
N GLU A 49 -8.87 -5.61 -10.08
CA GLU A 49 -9.99 -5.81 -9.14
C GLU A 49 -10.11 -4.63 -8.16
N CYS A 50 -8.98 -4.08 -7.74
CA CYS A 50 -8.90 -2.88 -6.92
C CYS A 50 -7.56 -2.18 -7.11
N ALA A 51 -7.50 -0.90 -6.77
CA ALA A 51 -6.28 -0.12 -6.73
C ALA A 51 -6.37 0.96 -5.65
N ASN A 52 -5.26 1.24 -4.97
CA ASN A 52 -5.16 2.35 -4.03
C ASN A 52 -3.76 2.94 -4.04
N SER A 53 -3.64 4.25 -3.89
CA SER A 53 -2.34 4.91 -3.78
C SER A 53 -1.71 4.61 -2.43
N VAL A 54 -0.38 4.49 -2.43
CA VAL A 54 0.40 4.40 -1.19
C VAL A 54 0.74 5.82 -0.77
N GLY A 55 0.43 6.17 0.47
CA GLY A 55 0.71 7.50 1.00
C GLY A 55 1.05 7.42 2.49
N ILE A 56 0.36 8.24 3.28
CA ILE A 56 0.60 8.38 4.71
C ILE A 56 0.50 7.02 5.43
N GLY A 57 1.55 6.67 6.17
CA GLY A 57 1.71 5.38 6.86
C GLY A 57 2.18 4.22 5.97
N GLY A 58 2.57 4.50 4.73
CA GLY A 58 3.16 3.54 3.81
C GLY A 58 2.23 2.39 3.38
N ILE A 59 2.84 1.29 2.92
CA ILE A 59 2.08 0.13 2.45
C ILE A 59 1.32 -0.54 3.59
N ALA A 60 1.85 -0.52 4.81
CA ALA A 60 1.20 -1.12 5.98
C ALA A 60 -0.16 -0.48 6.23
N MET A 61 -0.21 0.85 6.33
CA MET A 61 -1.46 1.57 6.54
C MET A 61 -2.39 1.47 5.33
N THR A 62 -1.84 1.53 4.11
CA THR A 62 -2.63 1.43 2.87
C THR A 62 -3.36 0.09 2.79
N LEU A 63 -2.64 -1.01 3.00
CA LEU A 63 -3.19 -2.37 2.99
C LEU A 63 -4.19 -2.56 4.13
N ALA A 64 -3.84 -2.18 5.36
CA ALA A 64 -4.73 -2.31 6.52
C ALA A 64 -6.10 -1.64 6.26
N LYS A 65 -6.11 -0.43 5.69
CA LYS A 65 -7.36 0.27 5.32
C LYS A 65 -8.14 -0.46 4.21
N MET A 66 -7.44 -0.94 3.18
CA MET A 66 -8.07 -1.72 2.10
C MET A 66 -8.76 -2.96 2.67
N PHE A 67 -8.08 -3.70 3.55
CA PHE A 67 -8.63 -4.93 4.14
C PHE A 67 -9.73 -4.66 5.17
N ALA A 68 -9.67 -3.57 5.93
CA ALA A 68 -10.73 -3.16 6.85
C ALA A 68 -12.07 -2.95 6.12
N ILE A 69 -12.03 -2.34 4.94
CA ILE A 69 -13.22 -2.07 4.12
C ILE A 69 -13.66 -3.31 3.33
N SER A 70 -12.73 -4.20 3.00
CA SER A 70 -13.02 -5.41 2.24
C SER A 70 -13.71 -6.51 3.06
N SER A 71 -14.17 -7.55 2.37
CA SER A 71 -14.70 -8.79 2.97
C SER A 71 -13.68 -9.94 2.98
N VAL A 72 -12.42 -9.68 2.62
CA VAL A 72 -11.36 -10.70 2.48
C VAL A 72 -10.25 -10.51 3.50
N GLY A 73 -9.47 -11.58 3.74
CA GLY A 73 -8.18 -11.49 4.43
C GLY A 73 -7.01 -11.41 3.45
N ALA A 74 -5.80 -11.45 4.00
CA ALA A 74 -4.56 -11.35 3.25
C ALA A 74 -3.43 -12.11 3.93
N ASN A 75 -2.56 -12.73 3.13
CA ASN A 75 -1.25 -13.17 3.58
C ASN A 75 -0.19 -12.57 2.65
N LEU A 76 0.49 -11.53 3.16
CA LEU A 76 1.38 -10.68 2.40
C LEU A 76 2.78 -10.63 3.04
N THR A 77 3.79 -10.48 2.19
CA THR A 77 5.20 -10.30 2.54
C THR A 77 5.77 -9.16 1.71
N SER A 78 6.48 -8.23 2.34
CA SER A 78 7.08 -7.08 1.66
C SER A 78 8.45 -7.36 1.06
N ASP A 79 9.13 -8.41 1.52
CA ASP A 79 10.52 -8.77 1.18
C ASP A 79 11.52 -7.63 1.43
N PHE A 80 11.19 -6.64 2.27
CA PHE A 80 12.15 -5.63 2.70
C PHE A 80 13.12 -6.19 3.73
N ASP A 81 14.41 -5.87 3.58
CA ASP A 81 15.44 -6.25 4.56
C ASP A 81 15.22 -5.59 5.94
N ASP A 82 14.66 -4.38 5.94
CA ASP A 82 14.33 -3.61 7.15
C ASP A 82 12.80 -3.45 7.24
N GLU A 83 12.20 -4.04 8.28
CA GLU A 83 10.75 -4.04 8.49
C GLU A 83 10.16 -2.62 8.51
N LYS A 84 10.92 -1.59 8.92
CA LYS A 84 10.40 -0.21 8.94
C LYS A 84 9.98 0.30 7.56
N MET A 85 10.51 -0.29 6.48
CA MET A 85 10.22 0.10 5.10
C MET A 85 8.76 -0.12 4.72
N ILE A 86 8.00 -0.93 5.47
CA ILE A 86 6.55 -1.05 5.25
C ILE A 86 5.79 0.26 5.55
N PHE A 87 6.42 1.18 6.28
CA PHE A 87 5.88 2.51 6.61
C PHE A 87 6.51 3.64 5.78
N ASP A 88 7.39 3.31 4.83
CA ASP A 88 7.97 4.27 3.90
C ASP A 88 6.86 5.03 3.16
N GLU A 89 6.98 6.36 3.04
CA GLU A 89 5.99 7.24 2.41
C GLU A 89 6.47 7.82 1.06
N SER A 90 7.42 7.15 0.38
CA SER A 90 7.87 7.55 -0.96
C SER A 90 6.69 7.67 -1.93
N ALA A 91 6.74 8.68 -2.80
CA ALA A 91 5.70 8.95 -3.79
C ALA A 91 5.68 7.91 -4.95
N SER A 92 4.74 8.06 -5.88
CA SER A 92 4.65 7.25 -7.11
C SER A 92 4.56 5.74 -6.85
N ARG A 93 3.70 5.37 -5.90
CA ARG A 93 3.38 3.99 -5.55
C ARG A 93 1.89 3.75 -5.42
N ALA A 94 1.47 2.55 -5.83
CA ALA A 94 0.11 2.05 -5.66
C ALA A 94 0.13 0.57 -5.31
N ILE A 95 -0.90 0.12 -4.60
CA ILE A 95 -1.25 -1.28 -4.41
C ILE A 95 -2.38 -1.61 -5.36
N VAL A 96 -2.29 -2.75 -6.05
CA VAL A 96 -3.34 -3.26 -6.92
C VAL A 96 -3.72 -4.69 -6.53
N GLY A 97 -5.01 -5.01 -6.64
CA GLY A 97 -5.52 -6.37 -6.61
C GLY A 97 -5.77 -6.85 -8.03
N LEU A 98 -5.34 -8.08 -8.33
CA LEU A 98 -5.46 -8.71 -9.64
C LEU A 98 -5.97 -10.14 -9.45
N SER A 99 -6.76 -10.61 -10.41
CA SER A 99 -6.98 -12.04 -10.56
C SER A 99 -5.71 -12.73 -11.07
N LYS A 100 -5.61 -14.05 -10.87
CA LYS A 100 -4.40 -14.82 -11.21
C LYS A 100 -4.11 -14.77 -12.72
N GLU A 101 -5.15 -14.79 -13.53
CA GLU A 101 -5.08 -14.73 -14.99
C GLU A 101 -4.62 -13.36 -15.51
N ASN A 102 -4.82 -12.28 -14.75
CA ASN A 102 -4.43 -10.93 -15.14
C ASN A 102 -3.02 -10.55 -14.68
N GLU A 103 -2.38 -11.35 -13.83
CA GLU A 103 -1.07 -11.06 -13.24
C GLU A 103 0.01 -10.84 -14.31
N GLU A 104 0.14 -11.77 -15.27
CA GLU A 104 1.15 -11.67 -16.33
C GLU A 104 0.89 -10.46 -17.25
N ALA A 105 -0.37 -10.22 -17.61
CA ALA A 105 -0.76 -9.09 -18.45
C ALA A 105 -0.42 -7.75 -17.77
N PHE A 106 -0.70 -7.64 -16.48
CA PHE A 106 -0.37 -6.43 -15.71
C PHE A 106 1.14 -6.22 -15.59
N LEU A 107 1.92 -7.27 -15.32
CA LEU A 107 3.39 -7.16 -15.21
C LEU A 107 4.03 -6.73 -16.53
N ASN A 108 3.52 -7.23 -17.66
CA ASN A 108 3.97 -6.80 -18.98
C ASN A 108 3.64 -5.31 -19.23
N LEU A 109 2.45 -4.87 -18.85
CA LEU A 109 2.05 -3.48 -18.96
C LEU A 109 2.89 -2.56 -18.06
N ALA A 110 3.17 -2.98 -16.82
CA ALA A 110 4.03 -2.25 -15.90
C ALA A 110 5.44 -2.06 -16.49
N LYS A 111 5.98 -3.10 -17.14
CA LYS A 111 7.26 -3.03 -17.84
C LYS A 111 7.22 -2.06 -19.03
N GLU A 112 6.13 -2.03 -19.80
CA GLU A 112 5.95 -1.10 -20.93
C GLU A 112 6.00 0.37 -20.47
N PHE A 113 5.34 0.68 -19.35
CA PHE A 113 5.37 2.03 -18.74
C PHE A 113 6.63 2.29 -17.89
N GLY A 114 7.55 1.32 -17.76
CA GLY A 114 8.77 1.47 -16.98
C GLY A 114 8.54 1.54 -15.46
N VAL A 115 7.40 1.07 -14.96
CA VAL A 115 7.06 1.07 -13.54
C VAL A 115 7.43 -0.27 -12.91
N LYS A 116 8.27 -0.25 -11.88
CA LYS A 116 8.60 -1.48 -11.13
C LYS A 116 7.38 -1.98 -10.35
N ALA A 117 7.15 -3.29 -10.41
CA ALA A 117 6.07 -3.97 -9.71
C ALA A 117 6.63 -5.14 -8.90
N TYR A 118 6.05 -5.35 -7.71
CA TYR A 118 6.45 -6.38 -6.76
C TYR A 118 5.20 -7.11 -6.28
N LYS A 119 5.28 -8.44 -6.18
CA LYS A 119 4.17 -9.25 -5.68
C LYS A 119 4.26 -9.34 -4.16
N LEU A 120 3.28 -8.79 -3.47
CA LEU A 120 3.22 -8.88 -2.00
C LEU A 120 2.63 -10.20 -1.51
N GLY A 121 1.73 -10.83 -2.27
CA GLY A 121 1.08 -12.07 -1.83
C GLY A 121 -0.32 -12.20 -2.42
N VAL A 122 -1.23 -12.80 -1.65
CA VAL A 122 -2.60 -13.10 -2.09
C VAL A 122 -3.63 -12.72 -1.02
N SER A 123 -4.81 -12.35 -1.47
CA SER A 123 -5.99 -12.29 -0.61
C SER A 123 -6.43 -13.72 -0.23
N THR A 124 -7.13 -13.84 0.89
CA THR A 124 -7.59 -15.14 1.41
C THR A 124 -9.04 -15.05 1.86
N SER A 125 -9.71 -16.21 1.96
CA SER A 125 -11.04 -16.32 2.55
C SER A 125 -11.03 -16.29 4.08
N GLN A 126 -9.86 -16.40 4.70
CA GLN A 126 -9.71 -16.31 6.15
C GLN A 126 -9.90 -14.86 6.59
N LYS A 127 -10.57 -14.62 7.72
CA LYS A 127 -10.80 -13.28 8.26
C LYS A 127 -9.57 -12.74 9.01
N HIS A 128 -8.41 -12.80 8.35
CA HIS A 128 -7.12 -12.46 8.92
C HIS A 128 -6.33 -11.58 7.95
N PHE A 129 -5.78 -10.47 8.46
CA PHE A 129 -4.81 -9.65 7.76
C PHE A 129 -3.40 -9.98 8.27
N LYS A 130 -2.48 -10.31 7.36
CA LYS A 130 -1.06 -10.46 7.66
C LYS A 130 -0.22 -9.71 6.62
N LEU A 131 0.70 -8.90 7.12
CA LEU A 131 1.79 -8.27 6.37
C LEU A 131 3.06 -8.38 7.20
N ASP A 132 4.01 -9.20 6.75
CA ASP A 132 5.24 -9.50 7.48
C ASP A 132 4.96 -9.94 8.94
N SER A 133 5.45 -9.17 9.92
CA SER A 133 5.24 -9.37 11.35
C SER A 133 3.91 -8.79 11.87
N ILE A 134 3.21 -7.97 11.07
CA ILE A 134 1.90 -7.41 11.44
C ILE A 134 0.82 -8.44 11.16
N GLU A 135 0.11 -8.82 12.22
CA GLU A 135 -0.96 -9.81 12.18
C GLU A 135 -2.16 -9.29 12.97
N LEU A 136 -3.31 -9.12 12.30
CA LEU A 136 -4.57 -8.64 12.90
C LEU A 136 -5.75 -9.46 12.40
N SER A 137 -6.65 -9.84 13.31
CA SER A 137 -7.95 -10.39 12.91
C SER A 137 -8.81 -9.30 12.26
N LYS A 138 -9.78 -9.69 11.43
CA LYS A 138 -10.73 -8.73 10.84
C LYS A 138 -11.50 -7.94 11.90
N ALA A 139 -11.83 -8.57 13.02
CA ALA A 139 -12.56 -7.92 14.11
C ALA A 139 -11.73 -6.81 14.77
N GLU A 140 -10.44 -7.07 15.03
CA GLU A 140 -9.53 -6.05 15.57
C GLU A 140 -9.33 -4.91 14.58
N LEU A 141 -9.12 -5.23 13.30
CA LEU A 141 -8.95 -4.24 12.24
C LEU A 141 -10.19 -3.36 12.09
N ASP A 142 -11.40 -3.93 12.16
CA ASP A 142 -12.65 -3.20 12.05
C ASP A 142 -12.86 -2.26 13.23
N LYS A 143 -12.58 -2.73 14.45
CA LYS A 143 -12.63 -1.88 15.63
C LYS A 143 -11.66 -0.71 15.52
N LEU A 144 -10.41 -0.99 15.16
CA LEU A 144 -9.38 0.04 14.99
C LEU A 144 -9.76 1.06 13.92
N TYR A 145 -10.33 0.63 12.80
CA TYR A 145 -10.63 1.50 11.68
C TYR A 145 -11.93 2.30 11.84
N PHE A 146 -13.00 1.68 12.33
CA PHE A 146 -14.33 2.30 12.37
C PHE A 146 -14.70 2.91 13.73
N GLU A 147 -14.10 2.47 14.84
CA GLU A 147 -14.51 2.88 16.19
C GLU A 147 -13.53 3.85 16.85
N SER A 148 -12.22 3.70 16.60
CA SER A 148 -11.18 4.46 17.32
C SER A 148 -11.35 5.98 17.26
N PHE A 149 -11.71 6.54 16.10
CA PHE A 149 -11.89 7.97 15.96
C PHE A 149 -13.02 8.49 16.85
N LYS A 150 -14.13 7.75 16.95
CA LYS A 150 -15.26 8.11 17.80
C LYS A 150 -14.85 8.13 19.28
N GLU A 151 -14.02 7.18 19.71
CA GLU A 151 -13.52 7.12 21.09
C GLU A 151 -12.57 8.29 21.44
N GLN A 152 -11.84 8.83 20.46
CA GLN A 152 -10.88 9.93 20.68
C GLN A 152 -11.53 11.31 20.78
N ILE A 153 -12.77 11.47 20.27
CA ILE A 153 -13.47 12.76 20.24
C ILE A 153 -14.62 12.84 21.27
N GLN A 154 -14.84 11.78 22.05
CA GLN A 154 -15.80 11.72 23.16
C GLN A 154 -15.10 12.00 24.48
#